data_AF-A0A072PDW0-F1
#
_entry.id   AF-A0A072PDW0-F1
#
_cell.length_a   1.000
_cell.length_b   1.000
_cell.length_c   1.000
_cell.angle_alpha   90.00
_cell.angle_beta   90.00
_cell.angle_gamma   90.00
#
_symmetry.space_group_name_H-M   'P 1'
#
loop_
_entity.id
_entity.type
_entity.pdbx_description
1 polymer ?
#
loop_
_entity_poly.entity_id
_entity_poly.type
_entity_poly.pdbx_seq_one_letter_code
_entity_poly.pdbx_strand_id
1 'polypeptide(L)'
;ESEPVDDGESLILSEPVYSANFTAYDCVDPFATTPVQITSQVHTVLEYLLKVYTYSGNNYKLAHLPQHLGATMPRFPIRAVVQRSVYKEHHLYSLMAATTARMKHVFFANSPFSDPKQIRDIAMHHLRKELVACARSGIVDKQTILDLLYLVVNEIQYGYFDDARRHLQIVGKLYQLLNMNEYLDRWISETAAHVDNQLALSTGRRPVLPYEFDPGPMLPERMGILKREARRLLAFECPSPTRMLVPKAPQGLNDAVADLAATLDPRMGYRFSLALKIGAFSGKLANVVSDLVDCIEIAKVVWLSPLAVCFDAEWLCRKARAVLRALLVLAPENTTGPIDLYSKCTENARMCLMILMTHACTMIGFQTARLNVQRLKESSRAALEYWCPSIGWTFECQPCDPDKRLPTFQDTQAGFVLWAMFTGIWSAEGVAEEGWFMVRAINMCRYFGYSTYEDLNDHMSHYLYSKSLQEVSLRKAAQFLK
;
A
#
# COMPACT_ATOMS: atom_id res chain seq x y z
N GLU A 1 -45.74 -33.31 -28.36
CA GLU A 1 -44.45 -34.01 -28.34
C GLU A 1 -43.49 -33.14 -29.15
N SER A 2 -42.80 -32.21 -28.49
CA SER A 2 -41.48 -32.35 -27.82
C SER A 2 -40.37 -31.92 -28.78
N GLU A 3 -39.45 -31.00 -28.53
CA GLU A 3 -39.12 -30.04 -27.47
C GLU A 3 -38.05 -29.12 -28.14
N PRO A 4 -37.89 -27.84 -27.78
CA PRO A 4 -36.82 -27.00 -28.31
C PRO A 4 -35.51 -27.27 -27.57
N VAL A 5 -34.40 -27.36 -28.32
CA VAL A 5 -33.05 -27.50 -27.77
C VAL A 5 -32.59 -26.15 -27.22
N ASP A 6 -32.23 -26.18 -25.95
CA ASP A 6 -31.70 -25.12 -25.10
C ASP A 6 -30.30 -24.68 -25.57
N ASP A 7 -30.24 -23.55 -26.30
CA ASP A 7 -28.99 -22.84 -26.57
C ASP A 7 -28.71 -21.90 -25.40
N GLY A 8 -27.69 -22.27 -24.61
CA GLY A 8 -27.28 -21.58 -23.40
C GLY A 8 -27.14 -20.07 -23.56
N GLU A 9 -27.96 -19.36 -22.79
CA GLU A 9 -27.89 -17.92 -22.59
C GLU A 9 -26.51 -17.53 -22.02
N SER A 10 -25.58 -17.20 -22.89
CA SER A 10 -24.51 -16.27 -22.55
C SER A 10 -25.17 -14.94 -22.17
N LEU A 11 -25.12 -14.57 -20.90
CA LEU A 11 -25.48 -13.24 -20.40
C LEU A 11 -24.61 -12.18 -21.11
N ILE A 12 -25.10 -11.72 -22.26
CA ILE A 12 -24.66 -10.48 -22.89
C ILE A 12 -25.02 -9.38 -21.89
N LEU A 13 -24.06 -8.57 -21.48
CA LEU A 13 -24.28 -7.32 -20.76
C LEU A 13 -25.08 -6.38 -21.68
N SER A 14 -26.38 -6.61 -21.81
CA SER A 14 -27.29 -5.94 -22.72
C SER A 14 -27.95 -4.74 -22.05
N GLU A 15 -27.14 -3.83 -21.53
CA GLU A 15 -27.55 -2.42 -21.47
C GLU A 15 -26.43 -1.58 -22.11
N PRO A 16 -26.73 -0.77 -23.14
CA PRO A 16 -25.72 0.04 -23.78
C PRO A 16 -25.19 1.06 -22.75
N VAL A 17 -23.89 0.98 -22.48
CA VAL A 17 -23.18 2.01 -21.71
C VAL A 17 -23.25 3.31 -22.48
N TYR A 18 -24.20 4.18 -22.15
CA TYR A 18 -24.37 5.48 -22.80
C TYR A 18 -23.13 6.36 -22.56
N SER A 19 -22.51 6.82 -23.65
CA SER A 19 -21.38 7.75 -23.62
C SER A 19 -21.87 9.18 -23.36
N ALA A 20 -22.03 9.57 -22.10
CA ALA A 20 -22.22 10.98 -21.78
C ALA A 20 -20.90 11.74 -22.00
N ASN A 21 -20.90 12.73 -22.90
CA ASN A 21 -19.85 13.72 -23.00
C ASN A 21 -20.02 14.70 -21.83
N PHE A 22 -19.13 14.63 -20.85
CA PHE A 22 -19.19 15.47 -19.64
C PHE A 22 -18.70 16.89 -19.92
N THR A 23 -19.44 17.69 -20.71
CA THR A 23 -19.21 19.14 -20.81
C THR A 23 -20.10 19.90 -19.82
N ALA A 24 -19.62 21.02 -19.27
CA ALA A 24 -20.31 21.78 -18.21
C ALA A 24 -21.72 22.30 -18.58
N TYR A 25 -22.06 22.33 -19.86
CA TYR A 25 -23.36 22.80 -20.37
C TYR A 25 -24.25 21.67 -20.95
N ASP A 26 -23.70 20.47 -21.20
CA ASP A 26 -24.48 19.28 -21.61
C ASP A 26 -25.10 18.52 -20.42
N CYS A 27 -24.87 18.98 -19.19
CA CYS A 27 -25.36 18.36 -17.95
C CYS A 27 -26.83 18.65 -17.64
N VAL A 28 -27.54 19.35 -18.53
CA VAL A 28 -29.00 19.46 -18.46
C VAL A 28 -29.54 18.15 -19.01
N ASP A 29 -29.86 17.22 -18.13
CA ASP A 29 -30.79 16.14 -18.47
C ASP A 29 -32.13 16.81 -18.82
N PRO A 30 -32.46 16.95 -20.12
CA PRO A 30 -33.59 17.76 -20.53
C PRO A 30 -34.93 17.07 -20.19
N PHE A 31 -34.87 15.82 -19.73
CA PHE A 31 -36.00 14.96 -19.43
C PHE A 31 -36.05 14.53 -17.96
N ALA A 32 -35.12 15.01 -17.11
CA ALA A 32 -34.97 14.58 -15.73
C ALA A 32 -34.94 13.05 -15.54
N THR A 33 -34.37 12.32 -16.51
CA THR A 33 -34.17 10.86 -16.45
C THR A 33 -33.17 10.39 -15.39
N THR A 34 -32.27 11.26 -14.94
CA THR A 34 -31.26 10.99 -13.93
C THR A 34 -31.76 11.50 -12.57
N PRO A 35 -31.69 10.65 -11.52
CA PRO A 35 -32.23 11.00 -10.20
C PRO A 35 -31.43 12.09 -9.48
N VAL A 36 -30.21 12.40 -9.95
CA VAL A 36 -29.38 13.46 -9.39
C VAL A 36 -29.06 14.53 -10.43
N GLN A 37 -29.34 15.78 -10.10
CA GLN A 37 -28.94 16.92 -10.91
C GLN A 37 -27.40 17.11 -10.83
N ILE A 38 -26.73 17.01 -11.98
CA ILE A 38 -25.29 17.22 -12.07
C ILE A 38 -24.99 18.72 -12.05
N THR A 39 -24.66 19.24 -10.87
CA THR A 39 -24.22 20.63 -10.69
C THR A 39 -22.77 20.83 -11.15
N SER A 40 -22.33 22.08 -11.32
CA SER A 40 -20.93 22.41 -11.65
C SER A 40 -19.94 21.86 -10.61
N GLN A 41 -20.34 21.83 -9.33
CA GLN A 41 -19.52 21.26 -8.25
C GLN A 41 -19.39 19.74 -8.38
N VAL A 42 -20.49 19.04 -8.68
CA VAL A 42 -20.50 17.58 -8.92
C VAL A 42 -19.60 17.27 -10.11
N HIS A 43 -19.78 17.99 -11.22
CA HIS A 43 -18.99 17.83 -12.44
C HIS A 43 -17.49 18.02 -12.19
N THR A 44 -17.10 19.06 -11.46
CA THR A 44 -15.68 19.29 -11.07
C THR A 44 -15.08 18.10 -10.33
N VAL A 45 -15.83 17.51 -9.38
CA VAL A 45 -15.36 16.34 -8.62
C VAL A 45 -15.24 15.11 -9.53
N LEU A 46 -16.19 14.87 -10.42
CA LEU A 46 -16.16 13.75 -11.35
C LEU A 46 -15.01 13.87 -12.37
N GLU A 47 -14.75 15.06 -12.89
CA GLU A 47 -13.59 15.31 -13.74
C GLU A 47 -12.27 15.04 -13.00
N TYR A 48 -12.17 15.54 -11.75
CA TYR A 48 -10.99 15.30 -10.92
C TYR A 48 -10.78 13.80 -10.70
N LEU A 49 -11.85 13.08 -10.35
CA LEU A 49 -11.84 11.63 -10.19
C LEU A 49 -11.33 10.91 -11.45
N LEU A 50 -11.87 11.23 -12.63
CA LEU A 50 -11.46 10.62 -13.90
C LEU A 50 -10.00 10.92 -14.24
N LYS A 51 -9.52 12.13 -13.92
CA LYS A 51 -8.10 12.51 -14.09
C LYS A 51 -7.20 11.72 -13.15
N VAL A 52 -7.61 11.46 -11.92
CA VAL A 52 -6.76 10.82 -10.90
C VAL A 52 -6.80 9.30 -11.03
N TYR A 53 -7.97 8.67 -11.16
CA TYR A 53 -8.12 7.21 -11.18
C TYR A 53 -7.62 6.53 -12.46
N THR A 54 -7.43 7.29 -13.54
CA THR A 54 -6.72 6.79 -14.73
C THR A 54 -5.27 6.43 -14.42
N TYR A 55 -4.69 7.03 -13.37
CA TYR A 55 -3.35 6.76 -12.86
C TYR A 55 -3.34 6.06 -11.49
N SER A 56 -4.45 6.08 -10.74
CA SER A 56 -4.52 5.69 -9.32
C SER A 56 -5.63 4.69 -8.95
N GLY A 57 -5.89 3.69 -9.81
CA GLY A 57 -6.71 2.55 -9.42
C GLY A 57 -6.16 1.79 -8.19
N ASN A 58 -6.73 0.64 -7.82
CA ASN A 58 -6.19 -0.19 -6.71
C ASN A 58 -4.70 -0.55 -6.91
N ASN A 59 -4.23 -0.49 -8.15
CA ASN A 59 -2.86 -0.58 -8.58
C ASN A 59 -2.33 0.80 -9.00
N TYR A 60 -2.29 1.78 -8.10
CA TYR A 60 -1.81 3.14 -8.41
C TYR A 60 -0.34 3.17 -8.91
N LYS A 61 0.41 2.08 -8.69
CA LYS A 61 1.75 1.85 -9.25
C LYS A 61 1.79 1.61 -10.76
N LEU A 62 0.66 1.27 -11.40
CA LEU A 62 0.63 1.02 -12.84
C LEU A 62 1.02 2.26 -13.65
N ALA A 63 0.79 3.45 -13.11
CA ALA A 63 1.23 4.71 -13.71
C ALA A 63 2.75 4.83 -13.80
N HIS A 64 3.49 4.08 -12.98
CA HIS A 64 4.95 4.10 -12.89
C HIS A 64 5.62 2.87 -13.47
N LEU A 65 4.88 2.08 -14.24
CA LEU A 65 5.48 0.99 -14.99
C LEU A 65 6.20 1.51 -16.23
N PRO A 66 7.28 0.84 -16.67
CA PRO A 66 7.84 1.07 -17.98
C PRO A 66 6.81 1.02 -19.11
N GLN A 67 7.01 1.82 -20.15
CA GLN A 67 6.04 2.04 -21.22
C GLN A 67 5.53 0.73 -21.86
N HIS A 68 6.41 -0.27 -22.05
CA HIS A 68 6.04 -1.56 -22.66
C HIS A 68 5.09 -2.38 -21.79
N LEU A 69 5.13 -2.21 -20.47
CA LEU A 69 4.21 -2.84 -19.53
C LEU A 69 2.94 -2.03 -19.33
N GLY A 70 3.06 -0.70 -19.28
CA GLY A 70 1.92 0.20 -19.06
C GLY A 70 0.91 0.24 -20.21
N ALA A 71 1.34 -0.03 -21.44
CA ALA A 71 0.48 -0.03 -22.63
C ALA A 71 -0.55 -1.17 -22.65
N THR A 72 -0.19 -2.31 -22.07
CA THR A 72 -0.94 -3.58 -22.15
C THR A 72 -1.59 -3.95 -20.81
N MET A 73 -1.33 -3.18 -19.75
CA MET A 73 -1.87 -3.47 -18.43
C MET A 73 -3.37 -3.13 -18.32
N PRO A 74 -4.20 -4.04 -17.79
CA PRO A 74 -5.61 -3.76 -17.49
C PRO A 74 -5.76 -2.59 -16.51
N ARG A 75 -6.62 -1.62 -16.85
CA ARG A 75 -6.91 -0.44 -16.02
C ARG A 75 -8.23 -0.59 -15.30
N PHE A 76 -8.32 -0.04 -14.09
CA PHE A 76 -9.58 0.03 -13.34
C PHE A 76 -10.64 0.72 -14.21
N PRO A 77 -11.83 0.13 -14.41
CA PRO A 77 -12.86 0.65 -15.29
C PRO A 77 -13.63 1.83 -14.65
N ILE A 78 -12.91 2.87 -14.19
CA ILE A 78 -13.49 4.02 -13.49
C ILE A 78 -14.60 4.71 -14.30
N ARG A 79 -14.45 4.77 -15.63
CA ARG A 79 -15.46 5.36 -16.52
C ARG A 79 -16.80 4.64 -16.38
N ALA A 80 -16.79 3.30 -16.37
CA ALA A 80 -18.01 2.50 -16.19
C ALA A 80 -18.63 2.72 -14.81
N VAL A 81 -17.81 2.82 -13.75
CA VAL A 81 -18.30 3.13 -12.40
C VAL A 81 -18.96 4.51 -12.35
N VAL A 82 -18.30 5.54 -12.88
CA VAL A 82 -18.83 6.91 -12.93
C VAL A 82 -20.13 6.98 -13.74
N GLN A 83 -20.16 6.33 -14.90
CA GLN A 83 -21.35 6.28 -15.76
C GLN A 83 -22.52 5.59 -15.07
N ARG A 84 -22.31 4.49 -14.33
CA ARG A 84 -23.39 3.86 -13.55
C ARG A 84 -23.78 4.69 -12.33
N SER A 85 -22.83 5.39 -11.72
CA SER A 85 -23.06 6.13 -10.48
C SER A 85 -24.10 7.24 -10.63
N VAL A 86 -24.20 7.89 -11.79
CA VAL A 86 -25.15 9.01 -11.99
C VAL A 86 -26.63 8.57 -12.00
N TYR A 87 -26.91 7.27 -12.14
CA TYR A 87 -28.26 6.74 -12.22
C TYR A 87 -28.84 6.27 -10.89
N LYS A 88 -28.05 6.27 -9.79
CA LYS A 88 -28.57 6.06 -8.44
C LYS A 88 -27.87 6.98 -7.45
N GLU A 89 -28.63 7.60 -6.56
CA GLU A 89 -28.13 8.64 -5.65
C GLU A 89 -27.06 8.09 -4.70
N HIS A 90 -27.25 6.87 -4.18
CA HIS A 90 -26.30 6.25 -3.27
C HIS A 90 -24.95 5.96 -3.93
N HIS A 91 -24.94 5.61 -5.23
CA HIS A 91 -23.70 5.42 -5.98
C HIS A 91 -22.93 6.72 -6.19
N LEU A 92 -23.63 7.78 -6.62
CA LEU A 92 -22.99 9.07 -6.88
C LEU A 92 -22.46 9.71 -5.61
N TYR A 93 -23.28 9.82 -4.57
CA TYR A 93 -22.90 10.53 -3.34
C TYR A 93 -21.81 9.79 -2.57
N SER A 94 -21.79 8.45 -2.58
CA SER A 94 -20.70 7.67 -1.95
C SER A 94 -19.37 7.91 -2.67
N LEU A 95 -19.37 7.87 -4.01
CA LEU A 95 -18.20 8.17 -4.83
C LEU A 95 -17.70 9.61 -4.62
N MET A 96 -18.61 10.58 -4.57
CA MET A 96 -18.28 11.98 -4.27
C MET A 96 -17.70 12.16 -2.86
N ALA A 97 -18.26 11.48 -1.85
CA ALA A 97 -17.77 11.53 -0.47
C ALA A 97 -16.32 11.02 -0.38
N ALA A 98 -15.99 9.90 -1.02
CA ALA A 98 -14.61 9.41 -1.07
C ALA A 98 -13.67 10.36 -1.82
N THR A 99 -14.13 10.90 -2.95
CA THR A 99 -13.29 11.74 -3.81
C THR A 99 -12.96 13.07 -3.15
N THR A 100 -13.95 13.75 -2.59
CA THR A 100 -13.74 15.03 -1.89
C THR A 100 -12.85 14.87 -0.65
N ALA A 101 -12.99 13.76 0.07
CA ALA A 101 -12.11 13.44 1.18
C ALA A 101 -10.66 13.20 0.73
N ARG A 102 -10.45 12.46 -0.38
CA ARG A 102 -9.10 12.30 -0.98
C ARG A 102 -8.53 13.61 -1.50
N MET A 103 -9.32 14.45 -2.17
CA MET A 103 -8.90 15.78 -2.61
C MET A 103 -8.32 16.57 -1.42
N LYS A 104 -9.06 16.62 -0.30
CA LYS A 104 -8.64 17.37 0.89
C LYS A 104 -7.44 16.76 1.60
N HIS A 105 -7.48 15.46 1.89
CA HIS A 105 -6.55 14.84 2.84
C HIS A 105 -5.33 14.21 2.16
N VAL A 106 -5.46 13.70 0.93
CA VAL A 106 -4.39 13.00 0.20
C VAL A 106 -3.71 13.93 -0.78
N PHE A 107 -4.49 14.66 -1.57
CA PHE A 107 -3.97 15.49 -2.66
C PHE A 107 -3.84 16.97 -2.30
N PHE A 108 -4.29 17.37 -1.11
CA PHE A 108 -4.28 18.76 -0.63
C PHE A 108 -4.87 19.75 -1.66
N ALA A 109 -5.85 19.30 -2.43
CA ALA A 109 -6.58 20.08 -3.41
C ALA A 109 -7.84 20.69 -2.77
N ASN A 110 -8.23 21.87 -3.25
CA ASN A 110 -9.45 22.53 -2.80
C ASN A 110 -10.68 21.69 -3.20
N SER A 111 -11.49 21.34 -2.21
CA SER A 111 -12.80 20.75 -2.45
C SER A 111 -13.76 21.82 -2.95
N PRO A 112 -14.54 21.58 -4.02
CA PRO A 112 -15.58 22.52 -4.46
C PRO A 112 -16.76 22.58 -3.49
N PHE A 113 -16.84 21.64 -2.54
CA PHE A 113 -17.81 21.61 -1.45
C PHE A 113 -17.20 22.17 -0.16
N SER A 114 -17.95 23.04 0.52
CA SER A 114 -17.56 23.70 1.77
C SER A 114 -17.52 22.75 2.98
N ASP A 115 -18.43 21.78 3.03
CA ASP A 115 -18.48 20.77 4.09
C ASP A 115 -18.58 19.33 3.54
N PRO A 116 -17.47 18.57 3.58
CA PRO A 116 -17.46 17.16 3.16
C PRO A 116 -18.37 16.24 3.98
N LYS A 117 -18.75 16.65 5.20
CA LYS A 117 -19.69 15.89 6.03
C LYS A 117 -21.08 15.85 5.41
N GLN A 118 -21.51 16.93 4.76
CA GLN A 118 -22.83 17.00 4.12
C GLN A 118 -22.98 15.94 3.02
N ILE A 119 -21.98 15.78 2.16
CA ILE A 119 -22.01 14.80 1.07
C ILE A 119 -22.09 13.37 1.64
N ARG A 120 -21.31 13.08 2.68
CA ARG A 120 -21.34 11.78 3.34
C ARG A 120 -22.69 11.50 4.00
N ASP A 121 -23.27 12.49 4.69
CA ASP A 121 -24.54 12.31 5.38
C ASP A 121 -25.69 12.08 4.36
N ILE A 122 -25.64 12.75 3.19
CA ILE A 122 -26.52 12.47 2.05
C ILE A 122 -26.28 11.04 1.52
N ALA A 123 -25.03 10.65 1.30
CA ALA A 123 -24.68 9.30 0.86
C ALA A 123 -25.21 8.22 1.81
N MET A 124 -25.08 8.42 3.13
CA MET A 124 -25.60 7.51 4.15
C MET A 124 -27.11 7.37 4.08
N HIS A 125 -27.82 8.49 3.90
CA HIS A 125 -29.27 8.49 3.81
C HIS A 125 -29.76 7.63 2.64
N HIS A 126 -29.20 7.83 1.45
CA HIS A 126 -29.58 7.06 0.26
C HIS A 126 -29.11 5.60 0.34
N LEU A 127 -27.90 5.33 0.85
CA LEU A 127 -27.41 3.96 1.02
C LEU A 127 -28.28 3.17 2.02
N ARG A 128 -28.69 3.78 3.15
CA ARG A 128 -29.56 3.11 4.12
C ARG A 128 -30.93 2.78 3.51
N LYS A 129 -31.50 3.69 2.71
CA LYS A 129 -32.74 3.42 1.97
C LYS A 129 -32.58 2.24 1.02
N GLU A 130 -31.47 2.19 0.27
CA GLU A 130 -31.18 1.08 -0.65
C GLU A 130 -31.02 -0.23 0.11
N LEU A 131 -30.22 -0.27 1.19
CA LEU A 131 -30.02 -1.49 1.97
C LEU A 131 -31.33 -2.03 2.57
N VAL A 132 -32.25 -1.15 2.98
CA VAL A 132 -33.60 -1.54 3.44
C VAL A 132 -34.43 -2.08 2.27
N ALA A 133 -34.35 -1.48 1.08
CA ALA A 133 -35.03 -1.97 -0.11
C ALA A 133 -34.50 -3.36 -0.53
N CYS A 134 -33.18 -3.52 -0.59
CA CYS A 134 -32.50 -4.79 -0.86
C CYS A 134 -32.87 -5.88 0.14
N ALA A 135 -32.97 -5.54 1.44
CA ALA A 135 -33.38 -6.50 2.47
C ALA A 135 -34.81 -7.01 2.25
N ARG A 136 -35.69 -6.22 1.61
CA ARG A 136 -37.06 -6.61 1.26
C ARG A 136 -37.15 -7.38 -0.05
N SER A 137 -36.36 -7.00 -1.05
CA SER A 137 -36.38 -7.61 -2.39
C SER A 137 -35.50 -8.85 -2.53
N GLY A 138 -34.48 -9.00 -1.68
CA GLY A 138 -33.44 -10.03 -1.80
C GLY A 138 -32.40 -9.75 -2.89
N ILE A 139 -32.53 -8.63 -3.62
CA ILE A 139 -31.67 -8.28 -4.75
C ILE A 139 -30.74 -7.14 -4.32
N VAL A 140 -29.43 -7.33 -4.46
CA VAL A 140 -28.39 -6.34 -4.15
C VAL A 140 -27.60 -6.03 -5.41
N ASP A 141 -27.46 -4.75 -5.74
CA ASP A 141 -26.54 -4.31 -6.79
C ASP A 141 -25.09 -4.51 -6.31
N LYS A 142 -24.27 -5.20 -7.08
CA LYS A 142 -22.84 -5.42 -6.74
C LYS A 142 -22.09 -4.10 -6.55
N GLN A 143 -22.51 -3.02 -7.24
CA GLN A 143 -21.89 -1.69 -7.08
C GLN A 143 -22.15 -1.08 -5.69
N THR A 144 -23.17 -1.52 -4.95
CA THR A 144 -23.40 -1.12 -3.55
C THR A 144 -22.23 -1.52 -2.64
N ILE A 145 -21.45 -2.56 -3.01
CA ILE A 145 -20.21 -2.91 -2.31
C ILE A 145 -19.16 -1.80 -2.48
N LEU A 146 -19.02 -1.24 -3.68
CA LEU A 146 -18.10 -0.11 -3.91
C LEU A 146 -18.53 1.12 -3.14
N ASP A 147 -19.83 1.38 -3.02
CA ASP A 147 -20.34 2.53 -2.25
C ASP A 147 -19.93 2.44 -0.79
N LEU A 148 -20.16 1.28 -0.17
CA LEU A 148 -19.69 1.00 1.19
C LEU A 148 -18.18 1.23 1.31
N LEU A 149 -17.39 0.75 0.36
CA LEU A 149 -15.93 0.95 0.35
C LEU A 149 -15.53 2.41 0.19
N TYR A 150 -16.23 3.19 -0.63
CA TYR A 150 -16.01 4.63 -0.78
C TYR A 150 -16.32 5.38 0.52
N LEU A 151 -17.36 4.98 1.22
CA LEU A 151 -17.73 5.57 2.50
C LEU A 151 -16.71 5.23 3.58
N VAL A 152 -16.21 4.00 3.60
CA VAL A 152 -15.11 3.60 4.50
C VAL A 152 -13.86 4.46 4.26
N VAL A 153 -13.50 4.73 2.99
CA VAL A 153 -12.38 5.63 2.67
C VAL A 153 -12.60 7.03 3.23
N ASN A 154 -13.80 7.58 3.07
CA ASN A 154 -14.16 8.88 3.65
C ASN A 154 -14.05 8.85 5.18
N GLU A 155 -14.65 7.84 5.82
CA GLU A 155 -14.69 7.68 7.27
C GLU A 155 -13.31 7.56 7.89
N ILE A 156 -12.40 6.79 7.28
CA ILE A 156 -11.00 6.68 7.72
C ILE A 156 -10.31 8.06 7.70
N GLN A 157 -10.50 8.84 6.64
CA GLN A 157 -9.84 10.15 6.49
C GLN A 157 -10.33 11.21 7.49
N TYR A 158 -11.56 11.03 8.00
CA TYR A 158 -12.11 11.87 9.08
C TYR A 158 -12.01 11.24 10.48
N GLY A 159 -11.39 10.07 10.63
CA GLY A 159 -11.20 9.41 11.92
C GLY A 159 -12.42 8.66 12.47
N TYR A 160 -13.46 8.43 11.66
CA TYR A 160 -14.66 7.66 12.04
C TYR A 160 -14.44 6.15 11.92
N PHE A 161 -13.46 5.62 12.65
CA PHE A 161 -12.97 4.24 12.49
C PHE A 161 -13.99 3.16 12.86
N ASP A 162 -14.91 3.43 13.79
CA ASP A 162 -15.95 2.47 14.18
C ASP A 162 -17.02 2.32 13.10
N ASP A 163 -17.41 3.41 12.43
CA ASP A 163 -18.34 3.38 11.31
C ASP A 163 -17.72 2.67 10.10
N ALA A 164 -16.45 2.99 9.80
CA ALA A 164 -15.65 2.28 8.79
C ALA A 164 -15.61 0.76 9.05
N ARG A 165 -15.40 0.36 10.30
CA ARG A 165 -15.40 -1.06 10.69
C ARG A 165 -16.76 -1.72 10.47
N ARG A 166 -17.86 -1.06 10.83
CA ARG A 166 -19.23 -1.57 10.59
C ARG A 166 -19.51 -1.73 9.11
N HIS A 167 -19.15 -0.75 8.28
CA HIS A 167 -19.32 -0.84 6.83
C HIS A 167 -18.49 -1.98 6.23
N LEU A 168 -17.26 -2.20 6.66
CA LEU A 168 -16.46 -3.36 6.23
C LEU A 168 -17.07 -4.71 6.67
N GLN A 169 -17.71 -4.79 7.84
CA GLN A 169 -18.44 -5.99 8.23
C GLN A 169 -19.63 -6.27 7.31
N ILE A 170 -20.32 -5.23 6.83
CA ILE A 170 -21.38 -5.38 5.81
C ILE A 170 -20.78 -5.85 4.49
N VAL A 171 -19.68 -5.24 4.04
CA VAL A 171 -18.95 -5.69 2.84
C VAL A 171 -18.58 -7.17 2.94
N GLY A 172 -18.10 -7.63 4.11
CA GLY A 172 -17.76 -9.04 4.34
C GLY A 172 -18.93 -10.00 4.13
N LYS A 173 -20.17 -9.58 4.46
CA LYS A 173 -21.40 -10.35 4.22
C LYS A 173 -21.85 -10.33 2.76
N LEU A 174 -21.63 -9.21 2.06
CA LEU A 174 -21.99 -9.05 0.64
C LEU A 174 -20.94 -9.64 -0.30
N TYR A 175 -19.74 -9.94 0.19
CA TYR A 175 -18.61 -10.38 -0.62
C TYR A 175 -18.90 -11.63 -1.46
N GLN A 176 -19.75 -12.54 -0.97
CA GLN A 176 -20.16 -13.76 -1.68
C GLN A 176 -20.95 -13.50 -2.97
N LEU A 177 -21.44 -12.28 -3.19
CA LEU A 177 -22.13 -11.88 -4.42
C LEU A 177 -21.17 -11.64 -5.60
N LEU A 178 -19.86 -11.53 -5.31
CA LEU A 178 -18.86 -11.26 -6.32
C LEU A 178 -18.47 -12.54 -7.07
N ASN A 179 -18.51 -12.47 -8.40
CA ASN A 179 -18.02 -13.50 -9.31
C ASN A 179 -16.59 -13.15 -9.73
N MET A 180 -15.59 -13.90 -9.25
CA MET A 180 -14.18 -13.60 -9.55
C MET A 180 -13.78 -13.76 -11.02
N ASN A 181 -14.65 -14.34 -11.85
CA ASN A 181 -14.48 -14.41 -13.30
C ASN A 181 -14.89 -13.10 -14.00
N GLU A 182 -15.68 -12.25 -13.35
CA GLU A 182 -16.05 -10.94 -13.84
C GLU A 182 -14.96 -9.90 -13.52
N TYR A 183 -14.57 -9.14 -14.54
CA TYR A 183 -13.48 -8.17 -14.43
C TYR A 183 -13.74 -7.12 -13.35
N LEU A 184 -14.95 -6.53 -13.32
CA LEU A 184 -15.32 -5.51 -12.34
C LEU A 184 -15.29 -6.08 -10.91
N ASP A 185 -15.86 -7.26 -10.70
CA ASP A 185 -15.94 -7.92 -9.39
C ASP A 185 -14.55 -8.22 -8.82
N ARG A 186 -13.60 -8.60 -9.67
CA ARG A 186 -12.19 -8.77 -9.28
C ARG A 186 -11.58 -7.47 -8.78
N TRP A 187 -11.91 -6.33 -9.41
CA TRP A 187 -11.49 -5.02 -8.93
C TRP A 187 -12.19 -4.63 -7.63
N ILE A 188 -13.49 -4.93 -7.45
CA ILE A 188 -14.19 -4.68 -6.18
C ILE A 188 -13.51 -5.44 -5.04
N SER A 189 -13.17 -6.71 -5.29
CA SER A 189 -12.41 -7.55 -4.37
C SER A 189 -11.06 -6.92 -3.99
N GLU A 190 -10.28 -6.44 -4.96
CA GLU A 190 -9.02 -5.74 -4.69
C GLU A 190 -9.22 -4.42 -3.92
N THR A 191 -10.30 -3.68 -4.21
CA THR A 191 -10.64 -2.44 -3.48
C THR A 191 -10.93 -2.77 -2.03
N ALA A 192 -11.69 -3.84 -1.78
CA ALA A 192 -12.05 -4.27 -0.44
C ALA A 192 -10.80 -4.60 0.39
N ALA A 193 -9.86 -5.35 -0.20
CA ALA A 193 -8.56 -5.64 0.41
C ALA A 193 -7.81 -4.36 0.79
N HIS A 194 -7.74 -3.42 -0.15
CA HIS A 194 -6.98 -2.19 0.00
C HIS A 194 -7.55 -1.32 1.11
N VAL A 195 -8.86 -1.09 1.10
CA VAL A 195 -9.57 -0.26 2.07
C VAL A 195 -9.53 -0.89 3.47
N ASP A 196 -9.65 -2.21 3.58
CA ASP A 196 -9.51 -2.93 4.84
C ASP A 196 -8.09 -2.79 5.42
N ASN A 197 -7.06 -2.89 4.58
CA ASN A 197 -5.67 -2.61 4.98
C ASN A 197 -5.49 -1.16 5.45
N GLN A 198 -6.14 -0.17 4.81
CA GLN A 198 -6.08 1.23 5.25
C GLN A 198 -6.65 1.41 6.66
N LEU A 199 -7.79 0.78 6.97
CA LEU A 199 -8.37 0.84 8.31
C LEU A 199 -7.44 0.18 9.34
N ALA A 200 -6.88 -0.98 9.01
CA ALA A 200 -5.95 -1.70 9.87
C ALA A 200 -4.70 -0.87 10.18
N LEU A 201 -4.12 -0.20 9.17
CA LEU A 201 -2.97 0.68 9.33
C LEU A 201 -3.25 1.89 10.24
N SER A 202 -4.40 2.53 10.05
CA SER A 202 -4.81 3.68 10.85
C SER A 202 -5.10 3.30 12.30
N THR A 203 -5.76 2.16 12.52
CA THR A 203 -6.21 1.75 13.87
C THR A 203 -5.20 0.88 14.61
N GLY A 204 -4.23 0.26 13.92
CA GLY A 204 -3.32 -0.73 14.50
C GLY A 204 -3.98 -2.09 14.78
N ARG A 205 -5.25 -2.24 14.40
CA ARG A 205 -6.03 -3.47 14.60
C ARG A 205 -5.92 -4.37 13.38
N ARG A 206 -6.29 -5.64 13.55
CA ARG A 206 -6.37 -6.59 12.44
C ARG A 206 -7.36 -6.15 11.35
N PRO A 207 -7.10 -6.53 10.09
CA PRO A 207 -8.08 -6.41 9.02
C PRO A 207 -9.40 -7.10 9.39
N VAL A 208 -10.52 -6.50 8.96
CA VAL A 208 -11.89 -6.94 9.26
C VAL A 208 -12.31 -8.09 8.35
N LEU A 209 -11.91 -8.04 7.08
CA LEU A 209 -12.30 -9.06 6.11
C LEU A 209 -11.45 -10.32 6.33
N PRO A 210 -12.01 -11.53 6.24
CA PRO A 210 -11.25 -12.77 6.45
C PRO A 210 -10.42 -13.19 5.23
N TYR A 211 -10.65 -12.58 4.06
CA TYR A 211 -10.10 -13.05 2.80
C TYR A 211 -8.61 -12.69 2.65
N GLU A 212 -7.82 -13.65 2.15
CA GLU A 212 -6.43 -13.43 1.73
C GLU A 212 -6.43 -13.15 0.22
N PHE A 213 -5.80 -12.04 -0.18
CA PHE A 213 -5.73 -11.60 -1.58
C PHE A 213 -4.39 -11.97 -2.22
N ASP A 214 -3.77 -13.04 -1.71
CA ASP A 214 -2.47 -13.52 -2.17
C ASP A 214 -2.61 -14.14 -3.57
N PRO A 215 -1.86 -13.68 -4.59
CA PRO A 215 -1.85 -14.33 -5.90
C PRO A 215 -1.21 -15.73 -5.88
N GLY A 216 -0.69 -16.18 -4.73
CA GLY A 216 0.07 -17.42 -4.59
C GLY A 216 1.52 -17.28 -5.04
N PRO A 217 2.32 -18.34 -4.92
CA PRO A 217 3.69 -18.34 -5.42
C PRO A 217 3.70 -18.20 -6.94
N MET A 218 4.69 -17.49 -7.47
CA MET A 218 4.95 -17.48 -8.91
C MET A 218 5.39 -18.86 -9.39
N LEU A 219 5.08 -19.20 -10.64
CA LEU A 219 5.57 -20.42 -11.28
C LEU A 219 7.09 -20.54 -11.09
N PRO A 220 7.61 -21.68 -10.58
CA PRO A 220 9.03 -21.83 -10.26
C PRO A 220 9.96 -21.52 -11.44
N GLU A 221 9.55 -21.88 -12.65
CA GLU A 221 10.30 -21.61 -13.88
C GLU A 221 10.41 -20.11 -14.17
N ARG A 222 9.27 -19.38 -14.10
CA ARG A 222 9.25 -17.92 -14.29
C ARG A 222 10.06 -17.22 -13.22
N MET A 223 9.87 -17.59 -11.95
CA MET A 223 10.65 -17.06 -10.83
C MET A 223 12.16 -17.30 -11.01
N GLY A 224 12.55 -18.49 -11.47
CA GLY A 224 13.94 -18.82 -11.77
C GLY A 224 14.55 -17.95 -12.88
N ILE A 225 13.79 -17.65 -13.93
CA ILE A 225 14.20 -16.71 -14.99
C ILE A 225 14.41 -15.31 -14.41
N LEU A 226 13.43 -14.79 -13.67
CA LEU A 226 13.48 -13.44 -13.10
C LEU A 226 14.65 -13.29 -12.12
N LYS A 227 14.86 -14.27 -11.22
CA LYS A 227 16.01 -14.25 -10.28
C LYS A 227 17.36 -14.31 -10.99
N ARG A 228 17.48 -15.02 -12.12
CA ARG A 228 18.73 -15.02 -12.90
C ARG A 228 18.97 -13.66 -13.56
N GLU A 229 17.92 -13.04 -14.06
CA GLU A 229 17.99 -11.71 -14.68
C GLU A 229 18.34 -10.63 -13.65
N ALA A 230 17.72 -10.65 -12.47
CA ALA A 230 18.05 -9.75 -11.37
C ALA A 230 19.54 -9.85 -10.95
N ARG A 231 20.11 -11.06 -10.94
CA ARG A 231 21.55 -11.24 -10.68
C ARG A 231 22.44 -10.74 -11.83
N ARG A 232 22.00 -10.89 -13.09
CA ARG A 232 22.73 -10.34 -14.23
C ARG A 232 22.79 -8.81 -14.17
N LEU A 233 21.68 -8.17 -13.79
CA LEU A 233 21.61 -6.72 -13.57
C LEU A 233 22.57 -6.23 -12.47
N LEU A 234 22.92 -7.08 -11.50
CA LEU A 234 23.92 -6.77 -10.48
C LEU A 234 25.36 -6.99 -10.96
N ALA A 235 25.60 -8.06 -11.74
CA ALA A 235 26.94 -8.49 -12.12
C ALA A 235 27.51 -7.71 -13.31
N PHE A 236 26.65 -7.38 -14.27
CA PHE A 236 26.99 -6.45 -15.33
C PHE A 236 26.47 -5.11 -14.85
N GLU A 237 27.33 -4.10 -14.73
CA GLU A 237 26.94 -2.68 -14.76
C GLU A 237 26.34 -2.38 -16.15
N CYS A 238 25.31 -3.15 -16.56
CA CYS A 238 24.53 -2.92 -17.74
C CYS A 238 24.18 -1.45 -17.72
N PRO A 239 24.45 -0.73 -18.83
CA PRO A 239 24.38 0.72 -18.85
C PRO A 239 23.04 1.09 -18.24
N SER A 240 23.07 1.81 -17.11
CA SER A 240 21.91 2.23 -16.30
C SER A 240 20.67 2.18 -17.19
N PRO A 241 19.84 1.11 -17.13
CA PRO A 241 18.94 0.75 -18.20
C PRO A 241 18.12 1.98 -18.47
N THR A 242 18.42 2.56 -19.63
CA THR A 242 18.30 3.97 -19.93
C THR A 242 17.01 4.49 -19.37
N ARG A 243 17.03 5.17 -18.21
CA ARG A 243 15.89 5.80 -17.52
C ARG A 243 14.59 5.35 -18.19
N MET A 244 14.16 4.09 -18.02
CA MET A 244 12.96 3.62 -18.74
C MET A 244 11.91 4.64 -18.33
N LEU A 245 11.49 5.53 -19.24
CA LEU A 245 10.97 6.83 -18.85
C LEU A 245 9.71 6.59 -18.04
N VAL A 246 9.86 6.53 -16.71
CA VAL A 246 8.75 6.38 -15.80
C VAL A 246 8.03 7.71 -15.92
N PRO A 247 6.79 7.73 -16.45
CA PRO A 247 6.07 8.98 -16.59
C PRO A 247 6.01 9.63 -15.21
N LYS A 248 6.37 10.92 -15.14
CA LYS A 248 6.08 11.69 -13.93
C LYS A 248 4.57 11.67 -13.74
N ALA A 249 4.10 11.32 -12.55
CA ALA A 249 2.69 11.41 -12.26
C ALA A 249 2.21 12.87 -12.48
N PRO A 250 1.01 13.08 -13.03
CA PRO A 250 0.46 14.42 -13.13
C PRO A 250 0.25 15.03 -11.74
N GLN A 251 0.50 16.33 -11.64
CA GLN A 251 0.12 17.27 -10.57
C GLN A 251 0.03 16.70 -9.13
N GLY A 252 1.08 16.89 -8.33
CA GLY A 252 0.99 16.80 -6.86
C GLY A 252 0.99 15.39 -6.25
N LEU A 253 0.99 14.35 -7.08
CA LEU A 253 1.31 12.97 -6.67
C LEU A 253 2.81 12.87 -6.38
N ASN A 254 3.26 13.36 -5.22
CA ASN A 254 4.58 13.01 -4.66
C ASN A 254 4.51 11.53 -4.23
N ASP A 255 4.64 10.62 -5.19
CA ASP A 255 4.55 9.19 -4.94
C ASP A 255 5.92 8.61 -4.60
N ALA A 256 6.04 8.11 -3.38
CA ALA A 256 7.13 7.25 -2.90
C ALA A 256 7.52 6.15 -3.90
N VAL A 257 6.59 5.71 -4.75
CA VAL A 257 6.79 4.63 -5.73
C VAL A 257 7.33 5.11 -7.07
N ALA A 258 6.96 6.30 -7.55
CA ALA A 258 7.63 6.93 -8.71
C ALA A 258 9.14 7.04 -8.43
N ASP A 259 9.45 7.33 -7.18
CA ASP A 259 10.80 7.40 -6.68
C ASP A 259 11.43 6.04 -6.43
N LEU A 260 10.74 5.05 -5.84
CA LEU A 260 11.29 3.68 -5.71
C LEU A 260 11.62 3.07 -7.07
N ALA A 261 10.79 3.30 -8.10
CA ALA A 261 11.07 2.88 -9.47
C ALA A 261 12.31 3.61 -10.05
N ALA A 262 12.50 4.89 -9.71
CA ALA A 262 13.65 5.69 -10.14
C ALA A 262 14.92 5.45 -9.31
N THR A 263 14.80 4.89 -8.10
CA THR A 263 15.89 4.74 -7.11
C THR A 263 16.14 3.28 -6.71
N LEU A 264 15.58 2.33 -7.48
CA LEU A 264 15.68 0.90 -7.22
C LEU A 264 17.15 0.44 -7.33
N ASP A 265 17.78 0.21 -6.18
CA ASP A 265 19.16 -0.29 -6.13
C ASP A 265 19.18 -1.81 -6.45
N PRO A 266 20.03 -2.29 -7.36
CA PRO A 266 20.17 -3.72 -7.65
C PRO A 266 20.51 -4.58 -6.42
N ARG A 267 21.12 -4.00 -5.39
CA ARG A 267 21.51 -4.65 -4.13
C ARG A 267 20.36 -4.75 -3.12
N MET A 268 19.25 -4.06 -3.37
CA MET A 268 18.06 -4.06 -2.51
C MET A 268 17.63 -5.48 -2.18
N GLY A 269 17.34 -5.77 -0.90
CA GLY A 269 16.89 -7.10 -0.48
C GLY A 269 18.00 -8.11 -0.15
N TYR A 270 19.26 -7.78 -0.41
CA TYR A 270 20.40 -8.67 -0.11
C TYR A 270 20.47 -9.03 1.38
N ARG A 271 20.31 -8.04 2.27
CA ARG A 271 20.38 -8.28 3.72
C ARG A 271 19.23 -9.12 4.24
N PHE A 272 18.02 -8.98 3.69
CA PHE A 272 16.89 -9.87 4.02
C PHE A 272 17.16 -11.31 3.59
N SER A 273 17.72 -11.50 2.38
CA SER A 273 18.10 -12.82 1.89
C SER A 273 19.15 -13.49 2.76
N LEU A 274 20.16 -12.73 3.21
CA LEU A 274 21.19 -13.22 4.12
C LEU A 274 20.61 -13.58 5.49
N ALA A 275 19.78 -12.70 6.05
CA ALA A 275 19.10 -12.89 7.33
C ALA A 275 18.21 -14.15 7.36
N LEU A 276 17.47 -14.42 6.28
CA LEU A 276 16.71 -15.66 6.13
C LEU A 276 17.61 -16.90 6.18
N LYS A 277 18.76 -16.88 5.48
CA LYS A 277 19.70 -18.01 5.45
C LYS A 277 20.32 -18.32 6.80
N ILE A 278 20.60 -17.30 7.61
CA ILE A 278 21.19 -17.46 8.95
C ILE A 278 20.13 -17.63 10.05
N GLY A 279 18.83 -17.70 9.70
CA GLY A 279 17.75 -17.89 10.67
C GLY A 279 17.44 -16.68 11.54
N ALA A 280 17.75 -15.45 11.09
CA ALA A 280 17.44 -14.23 11.85
C ALA A 280 15.93 -13.91 11.89
N PHE A 281 15.16 -14.40 10.91
CA PHE A 281 13.71 -14.42 10.93
C PHE A 281 13.21 -15.84 11.17
N SER A 282 12.09 -16.00 11.88
CA SER A 282 11.49 -17.30 12.18
C SER A 282 9.96 -17.21 12.16
N GLY A 283 9.33 -18.39 12.22
CA GLY A 283 7.88 -18.53 12.24
C GLY A 283 7.21 -17.85 11.03
N LYS A 284 6.06 -17.22 11.28
CA LYS A 284 5.28 -16.56 10.22
C LYS A 284 5.98 -15.34 9.63
N LEU A 285 6.81 -14.62 10.40
CA LEU A 285 7.55 -13.47 9.88
C LEU A 285 8.58 -13.90 8.82
N ALA A 286 9.25 -15.03 9.00
CA ALA A 286 10.16 -15.57 7.98
C ALA A 286 9.45 -15.80 6.63
N ASN A 287 8.23 -16.34 6.64
CA ASN A 287 7.44 -16.53 5.41
C ASN A 287 7.14 -15.19 4.73
N VAL A 288 6.72 -14.19 5.52
CA VAL A 288 6.44 -12.84 5.00
C VAL A 288 7.68 -12.17 4.42
N VAL A 289 8.84 -12.32 5.08
CA VAL A 289 10.11 -11.78 4.58
C VAL A 289 10.57 -12.52 3.33
N SER A 290 10.34 -13.84 3.23
CA SER A 290 10.61 -14.61 2.02
C SER A 290 9.79 -14.10 0.83
N ASP A 291 8.49 -13.89 1.04
CA ASP A 291 7.61 -13.31 0.01
C ASP A 291 8.03 -11.89 -0.38
N LEU A 292 8.49 -11.08 0.57
CA LEU A 292 9.03 -9.75 0.32
C LEU A 292 10.31 -9.80 -0.52
N VAL A 293 11.23 -10.73 -0.23
CA VAL A 293 12.46 -10.91 -1.03
C VAL A 293 12.09 -11.25 -2.47
N ASP A 294 11.13 -12.14 -2.68
CA ASP A 294 10.63 -12.48 -4.01
C ASP A 294 10.02 -11.26 -4.72
N CYS A 295 9.25 -10.44 -4.01
CA CYS A 295 8.74 -9.17 -4.55
C CYS A 295 9.87 -8.22 -4.96
N ILE A 296 10.92 -8.08 -4.14
CA ILE A 296 12.07 -7.22 -4.43
C ILE A 296 12.84 -7.72 -5.65
N GLU A 297 13.08 -9.02 -5.77
CA GLU A 297 13.76 -9.60 -6.93
C GLU A 297 12.98 -9.38 -8.23
N ILE A 298 11.65 -9.55 -8.19
CA ILE A 298 10.79 -9.31 -9.35
C ILE A 298 10.70 -7.82 -9.68
N ALA A 299 10.63 -6.95 -8.66
CA ALA A 299 10.67 -5.50 -8.84
C ALA A 299 11.89 -5.07 -9.67
N LYS A 300 13.08 -5.59 -9.36
CA LYS A 300 14.30 -5.30 -10.13
C LYS A 300 14.11 -5.58 -11.61
N VAL A 301 13.54 -6.72 -11.96
CA VAL A 301 13.31 -7.07 -13.37
C VAL A 301 12.21 -6.23 -13.99
N VAL A 302 11.09 -6.01 -13.27
CA VAL A 302 9.95 -5.21 -13.73
C VAL A 302 10.34 -3.79 -14.13
N TRP A 303 11.22 -3.15 -13.36
CA TRP A 303 11.62 -1.76 -13.60
C TRP A 303 12.92 -1.60 -14.39
N LEU A 304 13.83 -2.59 -14.34
CA LEU A 304 15.18 -2.44 -14.91
C LEU A 304 15.45 -3.35 -16.11
N SER A 305 14.55 -4.27 -16.48
CA SER A 305 14.75 -5.20 -17.60
C SER A 305 13.55 -5.23 -18.56
N PRO A 306 13.80 -5.26 -19.88
CA PRO A 306 12.75 -5.45 -20.88
C PRO A 306 12.17 -6.88 -20.86
N LEU A 307 12.77 -7.82 -20.13
CA LEU A 307 12.31 -9.20 -20.02
C LEU A 307 10.99 -9.35 -19.25
N ALA A 308 10.67 -8.37 -18.41
CA ALA A 308 9.43 -8.35 -17.65
C ALA A 308 8.21 -8.26 -18.57
N VAL A 309 7.14 -8.96 -18.19
CA VAL A 309 5.83 -8.93 -18.86
C VAL A 309 4.76 -8.45 -17.88
N CYS A 310 3.57 -8.10 -18.38
CA CYS A 310 2.49 -7.56 -17.54
C CYS A 310 2.11 -8.48 -16.38
N PHE A 311 2.14 -9.80 -16.62
CA PHE A 311 1.88 -10.79 -15.58
C PHE A 311 2.82 -10.64 -14.38
N ASP A 312 4.12 -10.37 -14.59
CA ASP A 312 5.07 -10.21 -13.49
C ASP A 312 4.75 -8.96 -12.66
N ALA A 313 4.40 -7.86 -13.33
CA ALA A 313 4.05 -6.61 -12.68
C ALA A 313 2.70 -6.69 -11.93
N GLU A 314 1.69 -7.38 -12.48
CA GLU A 314 0.43 -7.65 -11.80
C GLU A 314 0.66 -8.52 -10.56
N TRP A 315 1.39 -9.63 -10.72
CA TRP A 315 1.74 -10.52 -9.61
C TRP A 315 2.48 -9.75 -8.52
N LEU A 316 3.49 -8.94 -8.88
CA LEU A 316 4.26 -8.13 -7.94
C LEU A 316 3.36 -7.18 -7.14
N CYS A 317 2.47 -6.44 -7.81
CA CYS A 317 1.58 -5.49 -7.15
C CYS A 317 0.62 -6.19 -6.17
N ARG A 318 0.06 -7.34 -6.59
CA ARG A 318 -0.84 -8.14 -5.75
C ARG A 318 -0.11 -8.78 -4.57
N LYS A 319 1.06 -9.39 -4.81
CA LYS A 319 1.86 -10.04 -3.78
C LYS A 319 2.39 -9.03 -2.76
N ALA A 320 2.85 -7.85 -3.19
CA ALA A 320 3.29 -6.80 -2.28
C ALA A 320 2.17 -6.34 -1.31
N ARG A 321 0.92 -6.25 -1.79
CA ARG A 321 -0.24 -5.99 -0.93
C ARG A 321 -0.56 -7.15 0.00
N ALA A 322 -0.40 -8.39 -0.46
CA ALA A 322 -0.56 -9.57 0.37
C ALA A 322 0.48 -9.62 1.50
N VAL A 323 1.74 -9.26 1.21
CA VAL A 323 2.81 -9.07 2.22
C VAL A 323 2.40 -8.03 3.26
N LEU A 324 1.93 -6.86 2.84
CA LEU A 324 1.42 -5.83 3.76
C LEU A 324 0.28 -6.36 4.63
N ARG A 325 -0.68 -7.08 4.04
CA ARG A 325 -1.80 -7.68 4.77
C ARG A 325 -1.32 -8.73 5.77
N ALA A 326 -0.36 -9.58 5.40
CA ALA A 326 0.22 -10.56 6.31
C ALA A 326 0.90 -9.89 7.51
N LEU A 327 1.64 -8.79 7.30
CA LEU A 327 2.21 -7.98 8.39
C LEU A 327 1.14 -7.41 9.33
N LEU A 328 -0.03 -7.01 8.80
CA LEU A 328 -1.16 -6.51 9.59
C LEU A 328 -1.85 -7.62 10.39
N VAL A 329 -1.95 -8.83 9.83
CA VAL A 329 -2.52 -10.00 10.51
C VAL A 329 -1.64 -10.48 11.67
N LEU A 330 -0.31 -10.35 11.52
CA LEU A 330 0.68 -10.72 12.55
C LEU A 330 0.65 -9.84 13.81
N ALA A 331 -0.22 -8.82 13.89
CA ALA A 331 -0.28 -7.89 15.02
C ALA A 331 -0.40 -8.60 16.40
N PRO A 332 0.31 -8.09 17.42
CA PRO A 332 0.59 -8.79 18.68
C PRO A 332 -0.58 -8.91 19.65
N GLU A 333 -1.70 -8.20 19.43
CA GLU A 333 -2.93 -8.31 20.23
C GLU A 333 -3.48 -9.75 20.35
N ASN A 334 -2.95 -10.70 19.58
CA ASN A 334 -3.29 -12.13 19.70
C ASN A 334 -2.06 -13.08 19.66
N THR A 335 -0.84 -12.60 19.90
CA THR A 335 0.30 -13.48 20.25
C THR A 335 0.59 -13.34 21.74
N THR A 336 -0.37 -13.81 22.55
CA THR A 336 -0.20 -14.04 24.00
C THR A 336 0.64 -15.31 24.21
N GLY A 337 1.88 -15.27 23.74
CA GLY A 337 2.95 -16.18 24.17
C GLY A 337 3.78 -15.52 25.28
N PRO A 338 4.69 -16.26 25.94
CA PRO A 338 5.65 -15.66 26.85
C PRO A 338 6.39 -14.53 26.13
N ILE A 339 6.51 -13.38 26.81
CA ILE A 339 7.22 -12.19 26.32
C ILE A 339 8.71 -12.52 26.26
N ASP A 340 9.14 -13.21 25.22
CA ASP A 340 10.54 -13.51 24.96
C ASP A 340 11.19 -12.42 24.09
N LEU A 341 12.51 -12.33 24.17
CA LEU A 341 13.33 -11.42 23.34
C LEU A 341 12.95 -11.54 21.86
N TYR A 342 12.68 -12.76 21.42
CA TYR A 342 12.37 -13.09 20.04
C TYR A 342 11.08 -12.40 19.56
N SER A 343 10.02 -12.43 20.36
CA SER A 343 8.74 -11.79 20.06
C SER A 343 8.88 -10.28 19.96
N LYS A 344 9.68 -9.65 20.83
CA LYS A 344 9.92 -8.20 20.80
C LYS A 344 10.69 -7.76 19.56
N CYS A 345 11.76 -8.48 19.22
CA CYS A 345 12.53 -8.22 17.99
C CYS A 345 11.68 -8.44 16.74
N THR A 346 10.85 -9.49 16.72
CA THR A 346 9.90 -9.79 15.64
C THR A 346 8.90 -8.64 15.45
N GLU A 347 8.35 -8.10 16.53
CA GLU A 347 7.41 -6.98 16.46
C GLU A 347 8.07 -5.71 15.92
N ASN A 348 9.29 -5.40 16.37
CA ASN A 348 10.04 -4.26 15.83
C ASN A 348 10.30 -4.41 14.32
N ALA A 349 10.74 -5.59 13.87
CA ALA A 349 10.94 -5.88 12.45
C ALA A 349 9.62 -5.79 11.66
N ARG A 350 8.52 -6.32 12.20
CA ARG A 350 7.18 -6.23 11.61
C ARG A 350 6.75 -4.79 11.43
N MET A 351 6.95 -3.93 12.43
CA MET A 351 6.61 -2.50 12.38
C MET A 351 7.41 -1.74 11.33
N CYS A 352 8.73 -1.95 11.25
CA CYS A 352 9.56 -1.36 10.20
C CYS A 352 9.10 -1.76 8.80
N LEU A 353 8.91 -3.07 8.59
CA LEU A 353 8.41 -3.59 7.32
C LEU A 353 7.03 -3.04 6.98
N MET A 354 6.13 -2.95 7.97
CA MET A 354 4.78 -2.44 7.76
C MET A 354 4.82 -0.98 7.30
N ILE A 355 5.62 -0.10 7.93
CA ILE A 355 5.76 1.30 7.53
C ILE A 355 6.27 1.39 6.08
N LEU A 356 7.36 0.68 5.76
CA LEU A 356 7.93 0.72 4.41
C LEU A 356 6.98 0.13 3.36
N MET A 357 6.34 -1.00 3.67
CA MET A 357 5.36 -1.62 2.78
C MET A 357 4.10 -0.76 2.62
N THR A 358 3.77 0.08 3.59
CA THR A 358 2.65 1.02 3.52
C THR A 358 2.94 2.17 2.56
N HIS A 359 4.15 2.72 2.59
CA HIS A 359 4.61 3.67 1.57
C HIS A 359 4.76 3.00 0.20
N ALA A 360 5.25 1.76 0.19
CA ALA A 360 5.34 1.03 -1.05
C ALA A 360 3.96 0.72 -1.60
N CYS A 361 2.94 0.35 -0.81
CA CYS A 361 1.69 -0.27 -1.30
C CYS A 361 0.39 0.53 -1.06
N THR A 362 0.46 1.75 -0.52
CA THR A 362 -0.72 2.62 -0.38
C THR A 362 -0.46 4.09 -0.71
N MET A 363 -1.51 4.81 -1.12
CA MET A 363 -1.49 6.28 -1.28
C MET A 363 -1.54 7.04 0.05
N ILE A 364 -1.88 6.37 1.15
CA ILE A 364 -1.98 6.97 2.49
C ILE A 364 -0.71 6.76 3.31
N GLY A 365 0.40 6.41 2.65
CA GLY A 365 1.69 6.11 3.27
C GLY A 365 2.11 7.15 4.29
N PHE A 366 2.16 8.41 3.86
CA PHE A 366 2.56 9.53 4.72
C PHE A 366 1.61 9.79 5.90
N GLN A 367 0.30 9.62 5.70
CA GLN A 367 -0.70 9.84 6.75
C GLN A 367 -0.57 8.77 7.86
N THR A 368 -0.40 7.52 7.45
CA THR A 368 -0.35 6.37 8.37
C THR A 368 1.04 6.17 8.98
N ALA A 369 2.12 6.57 8.30
CA ALA A 369 3.47 6.48 8.84
C ALA A 369 3.63 7.27 10.14
N ARG A 370 3.10 8.49 10.20
CA ARG A 370 3.08 9.30 11.43
C ARG A 370 2.32 8.63 12.58
N LEU A 371 1.22 7.94 12.30
CA LEU A 371 0.49 7.19 13.33
C LEU A 371 1.26 5.96 13.81
N ASN A 372 2.03 5.34 12.92
CA ASN A 372 2.76 4.12 13.21
C ASN A 372 4.18 4.35 13.75
N VAL A 373 4.72 5.57 13.69
CA VAL A 373 6.06 5.89 14.22
C VAL A 373 6.13 5.73 15.74
N GLN A 374 5.06 6.10 16.44
CA GLN A 374 4.99 5.95 17.89
C GLN A 374 4.95 4.46 18.28
N ARG A 375 4.18 3.64 17.55
CA ARG A 375 4.15 2.18 17.72
C ARG A 375 5.52 1.57 17.40
N LEU A 376 6.19 2.05 16.36
CA LEU A 376 7.55 1.62 16.04
C LEU A 376 8.50 1.94 17.21
N LYS A 377 8.50 3.17 17.72
CA LYS A 377 9.32 3.56 18.87
C LYS A 377 9.07 2.68 20.10
N GLU A 378 7.82 2.40 20.42
CA GLU A 378 7.44 1.52 21.54
C GLU A 378 7.96 0.09 21.34
N SER A 379 7.78 -0.47 20.14
CA SER A 379 8.31 -1.79 19.80
C SER A 379 9.84 -1.85 19.80
N SER A 380 10.51 -0.82 19.28
CA SER A 380 11.96 -0.68 19.28
C SER A 380 12.49 -0.57 20.70
N ARG A 381 11.88 0.27 21.56
CA ARG A 381 12.23 0.39 22.97
C ARG A 381 12.15 -0.97 23.66
N ALA A 382 11.02 -1.66 23.51
CA ALA A 382 10.81 -2.96 24.12
C ALA A 382 11.86 -3.99 23.64
N ALA A 383 12.21 -3.99 22.36
CA ALA A 383 13.24 -4.88 21.81
C ALA A 383 14.64 -4.54 22.33
N LEU A 384 15.02 -3.26 22.32
CA LEU A 384 16.36 -2.79 22.72
C LEU A 384 16.63 -2.99 24.21
N GLU A 385 15.61 -2.87 25.08
CA GLU A 385 15.73 -3.15 26.52
C GLU A 385 16.25 -4.57 26.82
N TYR A 386 15.99 -5.53 25.92
CA TYR A 386 16.38 -6.93 26.09
C TYR A 386 17.56 -7.30 25.20
N TRP A 387 17.56 -6.82 23.95
CA TRP A 387 18.58 -7.16 22.96
C TRP A 387 19.93 -6.51 23.28
N CYS A 388 19.97 -5.21 23.61
CA CYS A 388 21.23 -4.51 23.85
C CYS A 388 22.05 -5.15 25.00
N PRO A 389 21.48 -5.42 26.19
CA PRO A 389 22.23 -6.08 27.25
C PRO A 389 22.75 -7.47 26.85
N SER A 390 21.99 -8.21 26.03
CA SER A 390 22.37 -9.57 25.59
C SER A 390 23.64 -9.60 24.70
N ILE A 391 23.98 -8.48 24.09
CA ILE A 391 25.18 -8.32 23.24
C ILE A 391 26.25 -7.41 23.87
N GLY A 392 26.05 -7.01 25.13
CA GLY A 392 26.97 -6.12 25.85
C GLY A 392 26.91 -4.65 25.39
N TRP A 393 25.74 -4.17 25.01
CA TRP A 393 25.49 -2.78 24.62
C TRP A 393 24.53 -2.08 25.60
N THR A 394 24.61 -0.75 25.67
CA THR A 394 23.67 0.08 26.42
C THR A 394 22.33 0.22 25.68
N PHE A 395 21.30 0.69 26.38
CA PHE A 395 19.98 0.97 25.80
C PHE A 395 20.01 2.01 24.67
N GLU A 396 21.00 2.89 24.66
CA GLU A 396 21.25 3.87 23.58
C GLU A 396 22.08 3.28 22.43
N CYS A 397 22.23 1.95 22.39
CA CYS A 397 22.96 1.20 21.36
C CYS A 397 24.46 1.53 21.29
N GLN A 398 25.09 1.78 22.44
CA GLN A 398 26.53 1.98 22.54
C GLN A 398 27.19 0.70 23.09
N PRO A 399 28.27 0.19 22.48
CA PRO A 399 29.04 -0.91 23.06
C PRO A 399 29.56 -0.55 24.46
N CYS A 400 29.38 -1.46 25.43
CA CYS A 400 29.98 -1.28 26.77
C CYS A 400 31.51 -1.44 26.72
N ASP A 401 32.01 -2.21 25.76
CA ASP A 401 33.42 -2.36 25.44
C ASP A 401 33.64 -1.89 23.98
N PRO A 402 34.26 -0.71 23.75
CA PRO A 402 34.46 -0.15 22.42
C PRO A 402 35.33 -1.01 21.49
N ASP A 403 36.23 -1.82 22.03
CA ASP A 403 37.20 -2.59 21.26
C ASP A 403 36.65 -3.97 20.85
N LYS A 404 35.58 -4.42 21.50
CA LYS A 404 34.97 -5.72 21.24
C LYS A 404 34.02 -5.70 20.05
N ARG A 405 34.35 -6.48 19.02
CA ARG A 405 33.47 -6.73 17.87
C ARG A 405 32.44 -7.82 18.15
N LEU A 406 31.24 -7.64 17.59
CA LEU A 406 30.18 -8.64 17.66
C LEU A 406 30.48 -9.84 16.74
N PRO A 407 30.11 -11.07 17.15
CA PRO A 407 30.03 -12.22 16.25
C PRO A 407 29.11 -11.95 15.05
N THR A 408 29.35 -12.62 13.92
CA THR A 408 28.65 -12.39 12.64
C THR A 408 27.13 -12.35 12.72
N PHE A 409 26.51 -13.22 13.52
CA PHE A 409 25.06 -13.24 13.71
C PHE A 409 24.56 -11.97 14.41
N GLN A 410 25.19 -11.58 15.51
CA GLN A 410 24.84 -10.38 16.28
C GLN A 410 25.16 -9.10 15.50
N ASP A 411 26.26 -9.09 14.75
CA ASP A 411 26.63 -7.99 13.85
C ASP A 411 25.59 -7.79 12.74
N THR A 412 25.08 -8.89 12.17
CA THR A 412 23.97 -8.84 11.20
C THR A 412 22.71 -8.28 11.83
N GLN A 413 22.36 -8.71 13.05
CA GLN A 413 21.22 -8.15 13.79
C GLN A 413 21.40 -6.65 14.06
N ALA A 414 22.60 -6.22 14.46
CA ALA A 414 22.90 -4.80 14.64
C ALA A 414 22.68 -4.03 13.33
N GLY A 415 23.04 -4.59 12.18
CA GLY A 415 22.75 -3.98 10.89
C GLY A 415 21.25 -3.73 10.65
N PHE A 416 20.38 -4.69 11.03
CA PHE A 416 18.92 -4.53 10.97
C PHE A 416 18.39 -3.50 11.96
N VAL A 417 18.96 -3.45 13.17
CA VAL A 417 18.58 -2.42 14.16
C VAL A 417 18.93 -1.03 13.63
N LEU A 418 20.11 -0.85 13.01
CA LEU A 418 20.47 0.43 12.39
C LEU A 418 19.51 0.80 11.25
N TRP A 419 19.16 -0.16 10.38
CA TRP A 419 18.16 0.05 9.34
C TRP A 419 16.80 0.47 9.93
N ALA A 420 16.36 -0.19 11.02
CA ALA A 420 15.14 0.16 11.73
C ALA A 420 15.18 1.58 12.32
N MET A 421 16.32 2.00 12.88
CA MET A 421 16.49 3.36 13.39
C MET A 421 16.39 4.39 12.26
N PHE A 422 16.99 4.15 11.09
CA PHE A 422 16.88 5.05 9.95
C PHE A 422 15.46 5.11 9.37
N THR A 423 14.73 3.99 9.32
CA THR A 423 13.30 3.99 9.01
C THR A 423 12.53 4.84 10.03
N GLY A 424 12.87 4.71 11.32
CA GLY A 424 12.31 5.52 12.40
C GLY A 424 12.53 7.02 12.21
N ILE A 425 13.78 7.46 12.01
CA ILE A 425 14.14 8.88 11.76
C ILE A 425 13.31 9.45 10.61
N TRP A 426 13.26 8.73 9.49
CA TRP A 426 12.48 9.16 8.32
C TRP A 426 10.98 9.25 8.62
N SER A 427 10.39 8.21 9.21
CA SER A 427 8.96 8.22 9.53
C SER A 427 8.58 9.23 10.63
N ALA A 428 9.56 9.67 11.42
CA ALA A 428 9.41 10.64 12.50
C ALA A 428 9.75 12.09 12.08
N GLU A 429 9.95 12.36 10.78
CA GLU A 429 10.38 13.69 10.33
C GLU A 429 9.44 14.79 10.83
N GLY A 430 10.03 15.74 11.58
CA GLY A 430 9.32 16.90 12.12
C GLY A 430 8.50 16.63 13.39
N VAL A 431 8.64 15.45 14.02
CA VAL A 431 8.03 15.13 15.33
C VAL A 431 9.08 14.74 16.37
N ALA A 432 8.69 14.73 17.66
CA ALA A 432 9.62 14.56 18.78
C ALA A 432 10.31 13.19 18.80
N GLU A 433 9.67 12.16 18.24
CA GLU A 433 10.19 10.81 18.14
C GLU A 433 11.49 10.73 17.33
N GLU A 434 11.75 11.68 16.42
CA GLU A 434 12.94 11.70 15.56
C GLU A 434 14.23 11.64 16.37
N GLY A 435 14.31 12.44 17.44
CA GLY A 435 15.49 12.50 18.31
C GLY A 435 15.78 11.17 19.01
N TRP A 436 14.74 10.42 19.36
CA TRP A 436 14.88 9.11 20.01
C TRP A 436 15.58 8.10 19.09
N PHE A 437 15.19 8.06 17.81
CA PHE A 437 15.84 7.21 16.82
C PHE A 437 17.24 7.72 16.44
N MET A 438 17.40 9.05 16.33
CA MET A 438 18.66 9.69 15.94
C MET A 438 19.81 9.31 16.87
N VAL A 439 19.65 9.46 18.20
CA VAL A 439 20.72 9.15 19.18
C VAL A 439 21.24 7.71 19.01
N ARG A 440 20.32 6.75 18.86
CA ARG A 440 20.66 5.33 18.68
C ARG A 440 21.33 5.08 17.34
N ALA A 441 20.79 5.64 16.26
CA ALA A 441 21.39 5.51 14.93
C ALA A 441 22.85 6.00 14.91
N ILE A 442 23.13 7.15 15.53
CA ILE A 442 24.47 7.75 15.59
C ILE A 442 25.44 6.84 16.37
N ASN A 443 25.03 6.32 17.52
CA ASN A 443 25.88 5.39 18.30
C ASN A 443 26.20 4.10 17.52
N MET A 444 25.22 3.58 16.78
CA MET A 444 25.43 2.41 15.93
C MET A 444 26.31 2.71 14.71
N CYS A 445 26.17 3.88 14.09
CA CYS A 445 27.05 4.32 13.02
C CYS A 445 28.51 4.38 13.47
N ARG A 446 28.77 4.90 14.68
CA ARG A 446 30.10 4.91 15.28
C ARG A 446 30.67 3.50 15.46
N TYR A 447 29.84 2.54 15.91
CA TYR A 447 30.26 1.13 15.98
C TYR A 447 30.64 0.60 14.59
N PHE A 448 29.82 0.83 13.56
CA PHE A 448 30.13 0.39 12.19
C PHE A 448 31.24 1.17 11.49
N GLY A 449 31.73 2.28 12.09
CA GLY A 449 32.73 3.15 11.49
C GLY A 449 32.17 4.02 10.35
N TYR A 450 30.84 4.19 10.28
CA TYR A 450 30.20 5.05 9.29
C TYR A 450 30.34 6.51 9.70
N SER A 451 30.81 7.35 8.77
CA SER A 451 31.11 8.76 9.04
C SER A 451 30.56 9.71 7.97
N THR A 452 30.15 9.17 6.82
CA THR A 452 29.71 9.95 5.65
C THR A 452 28.28 9.58 5.26
N TYR A 453 27.65 10.44 4.45
CA TYR A 453 26.35 10.11 3.85
C TYR A 453 26.45 8.87 2.96
N GLU A 454 27.57 8.73 2.26
CA GLU A 454 27.87 7.62 1.36
C GLU A 454 27.88 6.28 2.11
N ASP A 455 28.48 6.22 3.31
CA ASP A 455 28.45 5.03 4.17
C ASP A 455 27.01 4.63 4.55
N LEU A 456 26.20 5.63 4.93
CA LEU A 456 24.81 5.39 5.34
C LEU A 456 23.94 4.95 4.16
N ASN A 457 24.12 5.60 3.01
CA ASN A 457 23.43 5.24 1.78
C ASN A 457 23.83 3.83 1.32
N ASP A 458 25.11 3.48 1.39
CA ASP A 458 25.59 2.14 1.08
C ASP A 458 24.94 1.10 1.99
N HIS A 459 24.97 1.30 3.31
CA HIS A 459 24.30 0.42 4.27
C HIS A 459 22.81 0.23 3.95
N MET A 460 22.08 1.32 3.74
CA MET A 460 20.63 1.29 3.49
C MET A 460 20.27 0.62 2.17
N SER A 461 21.09 0.77 1.13
CA SER A 461 20.84 0.23 -0.22
C SER A 461 20.66 -1.29 -0.27
N HIS A 462 21.21 -2.02 0.71
CA HIS A 462 21.08 -3.47 0.79
C HIS A 462 19.77 -3.96 1.44
N TYR A 463 19.01 -3.06 2.06
CA TYR A 463 17.69 -3.31 2.66
C TYR A 463 16.59 -2.76 1.76
N LEU A 464 15.36 -2.63 2.27
CA LEU A 464 14.29 -1.91 1.58
C LEU A 464 14.48 -0.41 1.83
N TYR A 465 14.85 0.32 0.78
CA TYR A 465 15.29 1.71 0.83
C TYR A 465 14.71 2.51 -0.34
N SER A 466 14.27 3.74 -0.07
CA SER A 466 13.92 4.72 -1.11
C SER A 466 14.80 5.94 -0.94
N LYS A 467 15.64 6.21 -1.94
CA LYS A 467 16.61 7.32 -1.85
C LYS A 467 15.90 8.66 -1.70
N SER A 468 14.92 8.96 -2.53
CA SER A 468 14.24 10.26 -2.48
C SER A 468 13.57 10.54 -1.14
N LEU A 469 13.00 9.51 -0.51
CA LEU A 469 12.23 9.64 0.71
C LEU A 469 13.15 9.77 1.92
N GLN A 470 14.23 8.98 1.95
CA GLN A 470 15.06 8.82 3.13
C GLN A 470 16.37 9.63 3.05
N GLU A 471 16.73 10.20 1.89
CA GLU A 471 17.98 10.95 1.71
C GLU A 471 18.09 12.14 2.66
N VAL A 472 17.02 12.91 2.85
CA VAL A 472 17.02 14.06 3.77
C VAL A 472 17.37 13.61 5.19
N SER A 473 16.72 12.55 5.67
CA SER A 473 16.96 11.97 6.99
C SER A 473 18.38 11.40 7.14
N LEU A 474 18.90 10.74 6.11
CA LEU A 474 20.27 10.22 6.11
C LEU A 474 21.30 11.36 6.09
N ARG A 475 21.08 12.41 5.30
CA ARG A 475 21.97 13.59 5.28
C ARG A 475 21.99 14.30 6.63
N LYS A 476 20.83 14.41 7.28
CA LYS A 476 20.74 14.94 8.64
C LYS A 476 21.54 14.08 9.62
N ALA A 477 21.39 12.75 9.59
CA ALA A 477 22.19 11.86 10.43
C ALA A 477 23.70 11.97 10.16
N ALA A 478 24.12 12.06 8.89
CA ALA A 478 25.52 12.25 8.52
C ALA A 478 26.09 13.58 9.04
N GLN A 479 25.28 14.63 9.19
CA GLN A 479 25.71 15.89 9.81
C GLN A 479 26.00 15.73 11.31
N PHE A 480 25.27 14.86 12.02
CA PHE A 480 25.53 14.56 13.44
C PHE A 480 26.71 13.60 13.67
N LEU A 481 27.24 12.98 12.62
CA LEU A 481 28.43 12.13 12.67
C LEU A 481 29.74 12.91 12.51
N LYS A 482 29.67 14.14 11.99
CA LYS A 482 30.78 15.10 11.94
C LYS A 482 30.95 15.77 13.29
#